data_AF-A0A8T7FW26-F1
#
_entry.id   AF-A0A8T7FW26-F1
#
_cell.length_a   1.000
_cell.length_b   1.000
_cell.length_c   1.000
_cell.angle_alpha   90.00
_cell.angle_beta   90.00
_cell.angle_gamma   90.00
#
_symmetry.space_group_name_H-M   'P 1'
#
loop_
_entity.id
_entity.type
_entity.pdbx_description
1 polymer ?
#
loop_
_entity_poly.entity_id
_entity_poly.type
_entity_poly.pdbx_seq_one_letter_code
_entity_poly.pdbx_strand_id
1 'polypeptide(L)'
;MDIKHKLTTNQRNILRVLNRMDKPTYFALRDSAEIIYSLENGDYYNFTQIISHQRLGESFSFEQEFAKDLKGLEFLGLLKLLPENYNFLNFHPNEVRITEEGEKIAERLAKGRQLIFRPKGTSRTSIFVACAFGYEEIDKLFEDHLAPSCRLVGYEPIRVDIAEPTQTITELIMTSITEAECVIADLTHARPSVYFEVGYAIGLGIPILLTGRKDHYHGTDDKTRIHFDLEQYKISFWSINTDGKFVWNKGMNPKDRLAALIPNPKKSAKSKAG
;
A
#
# COMPACT_ATOMS: atom_id res chain seq x y z
N MET A 1 -0.90 -29.49 19.38
CA MET A 1 -0.04 -28.77 20.35
C MET A 1 0.44 -27.52 19.64
N ASP A 2 0.23 -26.31 20.16
CA ASP A 2 0.52 -25.06 19.43
C ASP A 2 2.04 -24.88 19.24
N ILE A 3 2.54 -25.14 18.02
CA ILE A 3 3.98 -25.18 17.69
C ILE A 3 4.52 -23.78 17.34
N LYS A 4 3.71 -22.71 17.40
CA LYS A 4 4.13 -21.34 17.06
C LYS A 4 5.41 -20.90 17.80
N HIS A 5 5.63 -21.40 19.01
CA HIS A 5 6.80 -21.10 19.83
C HIS A 5 8.10 -21.81 19.37
N LYS A 6 8.04 -22.81 18.49
CA LYS A 6 9.23 -23.51 17.96
C LYS A 6 9.75 -22.97 16.62
N LEU A 7 9.04 -22.01 16.00
CA LEU A 7 9.42 -21.46 14.71
C LEU A 7 10.46 -20.32 14.85
N THR A 8 11.52 -20.39 14.04
CA THR A 8 12.44 -19.27 13.84
C THR A 8 11.72 -18.07 13.20
N THR A 9 12.30 -16.88 13.32
CA THR A 9 11.75 -15.66 12.70
C THR A 9 11.61 -15.80 11.18
N ASN A 10 12.61 -16.37 10.50
CA ASN A 10 12.58 -16.64 9.06
C ASN A 10 11.40 -17.55 8.68
N GLN A 11 11.20 -18.65 9.40
CA GLN A 11 10.09 -19.59 9.16
C GLN A 11 8.72 -18.95 9.37
N ARG A 12 8.55 -18.11 10.41
CA ARG A 12 7.31 -17.36 10.64
C ARG A 12 7.00 -16.39 9.50
N ASN A 13 8.02 -15.76 8.93
CA ASN A 13 7.84 -14.83 7.80
C ASN A 13 7.46 -15.56 6.52
N ILE A 14 8.08 -16.71 6.23
CA ILE A 14 7.71 -17.54 5.07
C ILE A 14 6.25 -18.01 5.17
N LEU A 15 5.82 -18.52 6.35
CA LEU A 15 4.43 -18.94 6.56
C LEU A 15 3.41 -17.80 6.33
N ARG A 16 3.75 -16.57 6.71
CA ARG A 16 2.88 -15.40 6.49
C ARG A 16 2.70 -15.09 5.00
N VAL A 17 3.76 -15.25 4.19
CA VAL A 17 3.71 -15.04 2.74
C VAL A 17 2.83 -16.10 2.09
N LEU A 18 3.02 -17.37 2.45
CA LEU A 18 2.31 -18.50 1.86
C LEU A 18 0.83 -18.55 2.25
N ASN A 19 0.48 -18.34 3.52
CA ASN A 19 -0.92 -18.37 4.00
C ASN A 19 -1.84 -17.34 3.31
N ARG A 20 -1.28 -16.30 2.69
CA ARG A 20 -2.02 -15.25 1.98
C ARG A 20 -2.35 -15.59 0.54
N MET A 21 -1.88 -16.74 0.04
CA MET A 21 -2.12 -17.19 -1.33
C MET A 21 -3.39 -18.04 -1.48
N ASP A 22 -4.24 -18.12 -0.44
CA ASP A 22 -5.43 -18.99 -0.39
C ASP A 22 -5.13 -20.45 -0.78
N LYS A 23 -3.91 -20.88 -0.49
CA LYS A 23 -3.46 -22.25 -0.69
C LYS A 23 -3.07 -22.88 0.65
N PRO A 24 -3.38 -24.16 0.87
CA PRO A 24 -2.85 -24.88 2.01
C PRO A 24 -1.32 -24.77 1.98
N THR A 25 -0.75 -24.37 3.11
CA THR A 25 0.66 -24.00 3.23
C THR A 25 1.39 -25.05 4.06
N TYR A 26 2.54 -25.51 3.56
CA TYR A 26 3.30 -26.63 4.14
C TYR A 26 4.72 -26.16 4.48
N PHE A 27 5.28 -26.56 5.63
CA PHE A 27 6.69 -26.28 5.93
C PHE A 27 7.26 -27.28 6.94
N ALA A 28 8.54 -27.66 6.83
CA ALA A 28 9.19 -28.50 7.87
C ALA A 28 10.08 -27.66 8.80
N LEU A 29 10.12 -28.08 10.07
CA LEU A 29 10.99 -27.49 11.09
C LEU A 29 12.36 -28.19 11.15
N ARG A 30 13.35 -27.45 11.63
CA ARG A 30 14.78 -27.79 11.62
C ARG A 30 15.18 -28.89 12.60
N ASP A 31 14.53 -28.98 13.76
CA ASP A 31 15.02 -29.80 14.90
C ASP A 31 14.06 -30.93 15.31
N SER A 32 13.08 -31.21 14.48
CA SER A 32 12.16 -32.33 14.67
C SER A 32 11.79 -32.82 13.29
N ALA A 33 11.74 -34.14 13.07
CA ALA A 33 11.22 -34.77 11.85
C ALA A 33 9.71 -34.52 11.63
N GLU A 34 9.22 -33.35 12.04
CA GLU A 34 7.86 -32.88 11.99
C GLU A 34 7.76 -31.89 10.82
N ILE A 35 7.31 -32.40 9.67
CA ILE A 35 6.67 -31.57 8.65
C ILE A 35 5.40 -31.00 9.30
N ILE A 36 5.28 -29.68 9.35
CA ILE A 36 4.13 -28.97 9.90
C ILE A 36 3.18 -28.59 8.77
N TYR A 37 1.98 -29.15 8.82
CA TYR A 37 0.86 -28.79 7.97
C TYR A 37 0.17 -27.52 8.49
N SER A 38 -0.39 -26.66 7.63
CA SER A 38 -1.42 -25.69 8.01
C SER A 38 -2.65 -25.90 7.14
N LEU A 39 -3.74 -26.40 7.73
CA LEU A 39 -5.06 -26.42 7.08
C LEU A 39 -5.66 -25.01 6.99
N GLU A 40 -6.66 -24.84 6.12
CA GLU A 40 -7.53 -23.65 6.04
C GLU A 40 -8.09 -23.21 7.40
N ASN A 41 -8.15 -24.13 8.38
CA ASN A 41 -8.67 -23.91 9.72
C ASN A 41 -7.60 -23.43 10.74
N GLY A 42 -6.33 -23.31 10.34
CA GLY A 42 -5.23 -22.88 11.22
C GLY A 42 -4.64 -23.98 12.12
N ASP A 43 -5.00 -25.24 11.88
CA ASP A 43 -4.48 -26.39 12.62
C ASP A 43 -3.12 -26.87 12.08
N TYR A 44 -2.26 -27.29 13.00
CA TYR A 44 -0.89 -27.75 12.73
C TYR A 44 -0.71 -29.24 13.01
N TYR A 45 -0.30 -30.03 12.00
CA TYR A 45 -0.08 -31.49 12.11
C TYR A 45 1.37 -31.86 11.84
N ASN A 46 1.88 -32.90 12.50
CA ASN A 46 3.22 -33.44 12.24
C ASN A 46 3.21 -34.54 11.14
N PHE A 47 4.40 -34.85 10.57
CA PHE A 47 4.56 -35.85 9.49
C PHE A 47 3.96 -37.22 9.84
N THR A 48 4.08 -37.65 11.10
CA THR A 48 3.54 -38.93 11.57
C THR A 48 2.00 -38.93 11.58
N GLN A 49 1.37 -37.81 11.95
CA GLN A 49 -0.09 -37.62 11.86
C GLN A 49 -0.57 -37.62 10.41
N ILE A 50 0.20 -37.01 9.50
CA ILE A 50 -0.10 -37.00 8.06
C ILE A 50 -0.07 -38.43 7.51
N ILE A 51 0.97 -39.22 7.78
CA ILE A 51 1.06 -40.62 7.35
C ILE A 51 -0.09 -41.47 7.92
N SER A 52 -0.52 -41.20 9.15
CA SER A 52 -1.65 -41.92 9.75
C SER A 52 -3.00 -41.58 9.10
N HIS A 53 -3.14 -40.36 8.55
CA HIS A 53 -4.32 -39.94 7.79
C HIS A 53 -4.27 -40.30 6.29
N GLN A 54 -3.07 -40.47 5.70
CA GLN A 54 -2.83 -40.60 4.25
C GLN A 54 -2.58 -42.03 3.74
N ARG A 55 -3.23 -43.06 4.30
CA ARG A 55 -3.16 -44.43 3.76
C ARG A 55 -3.87 -44.63 2.38
N LEU A 56 -3.98 -43.59 1.54
CA LEU A 56 -4.82 -43.54 0.33
C LEU A 56 -4.16 -42.89 -0.92
N GLY A 57 -2.82 -42.85 -1.07
CA GLY A 57 -2.17 -42.62 -2.38
C GLY A 57 -1.87 -41.18 -2.82
N GLU A 58 -2.19 -40.16 -2.02
CA GLU A 58 -2.06 -38.72 -2.37
C GLU A 58 -0.66 -38.10 -2.11
N SER A 59 0.27 -38.86 -1.53
CA SER A 59 1.58 -38.31 -1.08
C SER A 59 2.49 -37.80 -2.20
N PHE A 60 2.38 -38.32 -3.42
CA PHE A 60 3.32 -38.00 -4.52
C PHE A 60 2.90 -36.77 -5.34
N SER A 61 1.60 -36.52 -5.52
CA SER A 61 1.14 -35.28 -6.18
C SER A 61 1.44 -34.05 -5.31
N PHE A 62 1.40 -34.25 -3.99
CA PHE A 62 1.63 -33.23 -2.97
C PHE A 62 3.03 -32.59 -3.03
N GLU A 63 4.09 -33.40 -3.08
CA GLU A 63 5.48 -32.90 -3.15
C GLU A 63 5.73 -32.05 -4.41
N GLN A 64 5.07 -32.39 -5.51
CA GLN A 64 5.18 -31.67 -6.78
C GLN A 64 4.49 -30.31 -6.75
N GLU A 65 3.31 -30.21 -6.12
CA GLU A 65 2.57 -28.95 -5.99
C GLU A 65 3.29 -27.96 -5.07
N PHE A 66 3.79 -28.44 -3.93
CA PHE A 66 4.55 -27.60 -3.01
C PHE A 66 5.84 -27.06 -3.64
N ALA A 67 6.57 -27.89 -4.39
CA ALA A 67 7.77 -27.48 -5.11
C ALA A 67 7.45 -26.44 -6.20
N LYS A 68 6.28 -26.52 -6.85
CA LYS A 68 5.84 -25.54 -7.85
C LYS A 68 5.57 -24.18 -7.22
N ASP A 69 4.93 -24.14 -6.05
CA ASP A 69 4.66 -22.88 -5.35
C ASP A 69 5.96 -22.21 -4.87
N LEU A 70 6.91 -22.98 -4.29
CA LEU A 70 8.21 -22.44 -3.90
C LEU A 70 9.02 -21.88 -5.08
N LYS A 71 9.01 -22.54 -6.23
CA LYS A 71 9.60 -22.01 -7.47
C LYS A 71 8.90 -20.75 -7.94
N GLY A 72 7.57 -20.67 -7.80
CA GLY A 72 6.83 -19.45 -8.09
C GLY A 72 7.33 -18.28 -7.24
N LEU A 73 7.57 -18.51 -5.95
CA LEU A 73 8.07 -17.46 -5.04
C LEU A 73 9.54 -17.12 -5.26
N GLU A 74 10.36 -18.09 -5.63
CA GLU A 74 11.74 -17.82 -6.06
C GLU A 74 11.77 -17.02 -7.37
N PHE A 75 10.92 -17.38 -8.35
CA PHE A 75 10.78 -16.65 -9.60
C PHE A 75 10.32 -15.21 -9.38
N LEU A 76 9.41 -14.99 -8.42
CA LEU A 76 8.98 -13.66 -7.98
C LEU A 76 10.05 -12.93 -7.15
N GLY A 77 11.19 -13.54 -6.87
CA GLY A 77 12.29 -12.97 -6.10
C GLY A 77 11.99 -12.82 -4.61
N LEU A 78 10.96 -13.50 -4.09
CA LEU A 78 10.53 -13.42 -2.69
C LEU A 78 11.26 -14.43 -1.79
N LEU A 79 11.62 -15.58 -2.37
CA LEU A 79 12.40 -16.61 -1.73
C LEU A 79 13.67 -16.91 -2.53
N LYS A 80 14.63 -17.59 -1.91
CA LYS A 80 15.83 -18.16 -2.53
C LYS A 80 15.98 -19.60 -2.07
N LEU A 81 16.07 -20.54 -3.01
CA LEU A 81 16.31 -21.97 -2.73
C LEU A 81 17.83 -22.25 -2.74
N LEU A 82 18.34 -23.11 -1.85
CA LEU A 82 19.78 -23.29 -1.57
C LEU A 82 20.27 -24.71 -1.23
N PRO A 83 20.93 -25.47 -2.13
CA PRO A 83 21.68 -24.96 -3.26
C PRO A 83 20.88 -24.89 -4.56
N GLU A 84 21.38 -24.14 -5.52
CA GLU A 84 20.74 -23.90 -6.83
C GLU A 84 20.51 -25.20 -7.66
N ASN A 85 21.01 -26.36 -7.21
CA ASN A 85 20.93 -27.67 -7.86
C ASN A 85 20.21 -28.72 -7.00
N TYR A 86 18.88 -28.61 -6.88
CA TYR A 86 18.06 -29.55 -6.10
C TYR A 86 17.65 -30.82 -6.82
N ASN A 87 17.67 -31.93 -6.09
CA ASN A 87 16.91 -33.14 -6.43
C ASN A 87 15.64 -33.19 -5.55
N PHE A 88 14.45 -33.09 -6.18
CA PHE A 88 13.15 -32.86 -5.51
C PHE A 88 12.79 -33.92 -4.46
N LEU A 89 13.32 -35.14 -4.60
CA LEU A 89 13.09 -36.24 -3.67
C LEU A 89 13.75 -36.03 -2.30
N ASN A 90 14.69 -35.07 -2.17
CA ASN A 90 15.47 -34.83 -0.94
C ASN A 90 15.46 -33.36 -0.49
N PHE A 91 14.42 -32.59 -0.83
CA PHE A 91 14.33 -31.17 -0.49
C PHE A 91 14.14 -30.94 1.02
N HIS A 92 15.00 -30.14 1.64
CA HIS A 92 14.89 -29.79 3.06
C HIS A 92 14.51 -28.31 3.27
N PRO A 93 13.55 -27.99 4.15
CA PRO A 93 13.13 -26.60 4.38
C PRO A 93 14.16 -25.65 4.99
N ASN A 94 15.30 -26.17 5.46
CA ASN A 94 16.47 -25.37 5.86
C ASN A 94 17.16 -24.68 4.68
N GLU A 95 16.71 -24.99 3.48
CA GLU A 95 17.31 -24.61 2.23
C GLU A 95 16.50 -23.52 1.51
N VAL A 96 15.55 -22.92 2.20
CA VAL A 96 14.76 -21.78 1.72
C VAL A 96 15.11 -20.56 2.56
N ARG A 97 15.47 -19.47 1.89
CA ARG A 97 15.65 -18.17 2.52
C ARG A 97 14.64 -17.18 1.97
N ILE A 98 14.04 -16.38 2.85
CA ILE A 98 13.31 -15.20 2.40
C ILE A 98 14.31 -14.14 1.91
N THR A 99 13.98 -13.47 0.81
CA THR A 99 14.77 -12.33 0.32
C THR A 99 14.36 -11.06 1.06
N GLU A 100 15.11 -9.97 0.90
CA GLU A 100 14.72 -8.67 1.44
C GLU A 100 13.34 -8.20 0.93
N GLU A 101 13.04 -8.45 -0.35
CA GLU A 101 11.73 -8.15 -0.93
C GLU A 101 10.63 -9.05 -0.34
N GLY A 102 10.93 -10.33 -0.17
CA GLY A 102 10.05 -11.27 0.54
C GLY A 102 9.72 -10.80 1.95
N GLU A 103 10.69 -10.30 2.72
CA GLU A 103 10.46 -9.76 4.07
C GLU A 103 9.55 -8.53 4.04
N LYS A 104 9.78 -7.58 3.12
CA LYS A 104 8.92 -6.41 2.94
C LYS A 104 7.47 -6.81 2.65
N ILE A 105 7.27 -7.78 1.76
CA ILE A 105 5.94 -8.30 1.46
C ILE A 105 5.34 -9.03 2.67
N ALA A 106 6.11 -9.88 3.35
CA ALA A 106 5.65 -10.59 4.56
C ALA A 106 5.19 -9.61 5.65
N GLU A 107 5.92 -8.51 5.85
CA GLU A 107 5.55 -7.44 6.78
C GLU A 107 4.27 -6.72 6.35
N ARG A 108 4.14 -6.37 5.06
CA ARG A 108 2.90 -5.78 4.51
C ARG A 108 1.71 -6.69 4.77
N LEU A 109 1.85 -7.97 4.48
CA LEU A 109 0.82 -8.98 4.72
C LEU A 109 0.51 -9.15 6.21
N ALA A 110 1.50 -9.08 7.10
CA ALA A 110 1.27 -9.18 8.55
C ALA A 110 0.53 -7.96 9.11
N LYS A 111 0.83 -6.75 8.61
CA LYS A 111 0.23 -5.47 9.05
C LYS A 111 -1.17 -5.22 8.47
N GLY A 112 -1.65 -6.06 7.56
CA GLY A 112 -2.92 -5.86 6.86
C GLY A 112 -2.80 -4.87 5.69
N ARG A 113 -3.91 -4.39 5.12
CA ARG A 113 -3.92 -3.35 4.08
C ARG A 113 -3.52 -1.97 4.64
N GLN A 114 -2.56 -1.90 5.57
CA GLN A 114 -1.99 -0.64 5.99
C GLN A 114 -1.10 -0.11 4.88
N LEU A 115 -1.36 1.11 4.43
CA LEU A 115 -0.47 1.84 3.54
C LEU A 115 0.90 1.95 4.24
N ILE A 116 1.92 1.29 3.68
CA ILE A 116 3.30 1.54 4.09
C ILE A 116 3.74 2.80 3.37
N PHE A 117 3.87 3.89 4.11
CA PHE A 117 4.42 5.09 3.55
C PHE A 117 5.92 4.94 3.32
N ARG A 118 6.39 5.43 2.17
CA ARG A 118 7.82 5.56 1.90
C ARG A 118 8.45 6.47 2.95
N PRO A 119 9.75 6.31 3.23
CA PRO A 119 10.45 7.21 4.14
C PRO A 119 10.31 8.67 3.69
N LYS A 120 10.16 9.55 4.67
CA LYS A 120 10.20 11.00 4.49
C LYS A 120 11.50 11.39 3.77
N GLY A 121 11.38 12.17 2.69
CA GLY A 121 12.53 12.62 1.92
C GLY A 121 13.14 13.85 2.56
N THR A 122 14.46 13.87 2.75
CA THR A 122 15.16 15.05 3.29
C THR A 122 15.25 16.20 2.28
N SER A 123 15.10 15.91 0.98
CA SER A 123 15.17 16.87 -0.12
C SER A 123 13.82 17.21 -0.76
N ARG A 124 12.72 16.55 -0.37
CA ARG A 124 11.41 16.80 -0.98
C ARG A 124 10.80 18.08 -0.42
N THR A 125 10.49 19.01 -1.32
CA THR A 125 9.98 20.34 -0.95
C THR A 125 8.60 20.63 -1.54
N SER A 126 7.99 19.67 -2.24
CA SER A 126 6.73 19.85 -2.95
C SER A 126 5.60 18.95 -2.45
N ILE A 127 4.37 19.39 -2.71
CA ILE A 127 3.15 18.60 -2.63
C ILE A 127 2.48 18.67 -4.00
N PHE A 128 2.20 17.52 -4.61
CA PHE A 128 1.50 17.46 -5.88
C PHE A 128 -0.01 17.59 -5.66
N VAL A 129 -0.68 18.38 -6.49
CA VAL A 129 -2.12 18.62 -6.43
C VAL A 129 -2.79 18.16 -7.72
N ALA A 130 -3.59 17.11 -7.60
CA ALA A 130 -4.42 16.53 -8.64
C ALA A 130 -5.85 17.07 -8.54
N CYS A 131 -6.38 17.67 -9.60
CA CYS A 131 -7.76 18.13 -9.63
C CYS A 131 -8.29 18.26 -11.06
N ALA A 132 -9.62 18.39 -11.19
CA ALA A 132 -10.23 18.62 -12.49
C ALA A 132 -9.86 19.99 -13.07
N PHE A 133 -9.54 20.03 -14.37
CA PHE A 133 -9.29 21.27 -15.09
C PHE A 133 -10.54 21.80 -15.80
N GLY A 134 -10.55 23.12 -16.06
CA GLY A 134 -11.61 23.80 -16.80
C GLY A 134 -12.85 24.16 -15.97
N TYR A 135 -12.71 24.22 -14.64
CA TYR A 135 -13.77 24.55 -13.70
C TYR A 135 -13.31 25.64 -12.75
N GLU A 136 -13.95 26.81 -12.82
CA GLU A 136 -13.58 27.99 -12.03
C GLU A 136 -13.63 27.71 -10.52
N GLU A 137 -14.56 26.86 -10.06
CA GLU A 137 -14.66 26.48 -8.66
C GLU A 137 -13.47 25.64 -8.18
N ILE A 138 -12.84 24.89 -9.08
CA ILE A 138 -11.67 24.07 -8.78
C ILE A 138 -10.40 24.91 -8.79
N ASP A 139 -10.32 25.91 -9.67
CA ASP A 139 -9.24 26.90 -9.65
C ASP A 139 -9.27 27.71 -8.35
N LYS A 140 -10.44 28.21 -7.95
CA LYS A 140 -10.64 28.87 -6.65
C LYS A 140 -10.31 27.96 -5.47
N LEU A 141 -10.73 26.71 -5.51
CA LEU A 141 -10.38 25.73 -4.48
C LEU A 141 -8.85 25.59 -4.34
N PHE A 142 -8.14 25.50 -5.45
CA PHE A 142 -6.68 25.41 -5.46
C PHE A 142 -6.04 26.67 -4.88
N GLU A 143 -6.39 27.84 -5.39
CA GLU A 143 -5.79 29.12 -5.03
C GLU A 143 -6.08 29.52 -3.58
N ASP A 144 -7.32 29.36 -3.13
CA ASP A 144 -7.78 29.86 -1.82
C ASP A 144 -7.52 28.87 -0.69
N HIS A 145 -7.47 27.56 -0.99
CA HIS A 145 -7.42 26.52 0.05
C HIS A 145 -6.25 25.56 -0.10
N LEU A 146 -6.05 24.91 -1.24
CA LEU A 146 -5.07 23.82 -1.35
C LEU A 146 -3.64 24.37 -1.34
N ALA A 147 -3.33 25.34 -2.20
CA ALA A 147 -2.01 25.94 -2.30
C ALA A 147 -1.57 26.63 -0.99
N PRO A 148 -2.40 27.47 -0.33
CA PRO A 148 -2.05 28.03 0.98
C PRO A 148 -1.84 26.97 2.04
N SER A 149 -2.61 25.88 2.02
CA SER A 149 -2.46 24.78 2.99
C SER A 149 -1.12 24.06 2.84
N CYS A 150 -0.64 23.83 1.61
CA CYS A 150 0.69 23.29 1.34
C CYS A 150 1.79 24.19 1.90
N ARG A 151 1.74 25.50 1.59
CA ARG A 151 2.76 26.46 2.04
C ARG A 151 2.80 26.59 3.56
N LEU A 152 1.65 26.49 4.23
CA LEU A 152 1.56 26.50 5.70
C LEU A 152 2.30 25.32 6.36
N VAL A 153 2.36 24.17 5.71
CA VAL A 153 3.15 23.01 6.19
C VAL A 153 4.60 23.02 5.68
N GLY A 154 4.98 24.02 4.88
CA GLY A 154 6.35 24.26 4.43
C GLY A 154 6.70 23.59 3.10
N TYR A 155 5.71 23.30 2.27
CA TYR A 155 5.90 22.66 0.96
C TYR A 155 5.27 23.51 -0.14
N GLU A 156 5.88 23.52 -1.33
CA GLU A 156 5.30 24.21 -2.48
C GLU A 156 4.29 23.33 -3.21
N PRO A 157 3.10 23.85 -3.54
CA PRO A 157 2.12 23.13 -4.32
C PRO A 157 2.56 23.06 -5.79
N ILE A 158 2.51 21.86 -6.37
CA ILE A 158 2.70 21.64 -7.81
C ILE A 158 1.37 21.18 -8.39
N ARG A 159 0.83 21.97 -9.33
CA ARG A 159 -0.28 21.60 -10.20
C ARG A 159 0.25 21.66 -11.64
N VAL A 160 -0.06 20.67 -12.47
CA VAL A 160 0.44 20.62 -13.85
C VAL A 160 -0.65 21.13 -14.78
N ASP A 161 -0.81 22.44 -14.84
CA ASP A 161 -1.61 23.18 -15.80
C ASP A 161 -0.74 23.60 -17.00
N ILE A 162 -0.54 22.64 -17.92
CA ILE A 162 -0.03 22.77 -19.30
C ILE A 162 0.89 24.00 -19.56
N ALA A 163 2.10 23.98 -19.01
CA ALA A 163 3.23 24.64 -19.66
C ALA A 163 3.62 23.82 -20.91
N GLU A 164 4.20 24.43 -21.95
CA GLU A 164 4.84 23.69 -23.05
C GLU A 164 5.91 22.78 -22.45
N PRO A 165 5.67 21.47 -22.35
CA PRO A 165 6.57 20.62 -21.60
C PRO A 165 7.70 20.21 -22.56
N THR A 166 8.94 20.32 -22.10
CA THR A 166 10.11 19.76 -22.80
C THR A 166 10.09 18.23 -22.85
N GLN A 167 9.14 17.62 -22.13
CA GLN A 167 8.84 16.20 -21.98
C GLN A 167 7.33 15.97 -22.18
N THR A 168 6.83 14.74 -22.15
CA THR A 168 5.37 14.53 -22.21
C THR A 168 4.69 15.01 -20.92
N ILE A 169 3.45 15.50 -21.00
CA ILE A 169 2.66 15.91 -19.82
C ILE A 169 2.59 14.77 -18.79
N THR A 170 2.45 13.53 -19.26
CA THR A 170 2.43 12.34 -18.42
C THR A 170 3.73 12.15 -17.64
N GLU A 171 4.89 12.28 -18.28
CA GLU A 171 6.19 12.17 -17.61
C GLU A 171 6.37 13.25 -16.54
N LEU A 172 5.95 14.48 -16.85
CA LEU A 172 6.00 15.58 -15.88
C LEU A 172 5.11 15.30 -14.67
N ILE A 173 3.90 14.79 -14.88
CA ILE A 173 2.98 14.39 -13.80
C ILE A 173 3.60 13.28 -12.95
N MET A 174 4.06 12.19 -13.57
CA MET A 174 4.65 11.06 -12.83
C MET A 174 5.91 11.47 -12.05
N THR A 175 6.75 12.31 -12.65
CA THR A 175 7.96 12.84 -11.99
C THR A 175 7.57 13.72 -10.81
N SER A 176 6.62 14.64 -11.01
CA SER A 176 6.13 15.53 -9.95
C SER A 176 5.52 14.76 -8.78
N ILE A 177 4.76 13.69 -9.05
CA ILE A 177 4.24 12.80 -8.01
C ILE A 177 5.38 12.08 -7.29
N THR A 178 6.34 11.53 -8.04
CA THR A 178 7.48 10.80 -7.49
C THR A 178 8.32 11.68 -6.56
N GLU A 179 8.47 12.96 -6.87
CA GLU A 179 9.25 13.93 -6.09
C GLU A 179 8.47 14.57 -4.94
N ALA A 180 7.14 14.49 -4.94
CA ALA A 180 6.29 15.12 -3.93
C ALA A 180 6.30 14.38 -2.59
N GLU A 181 6.31 15.11 -1.48
CA GLU A 181 6.18 14.49 -0.14
C GLU A 181 4.74 13.98 0.11
N CYS A 182 3.75 14.61 -0.53
CA CYS A 182 2.33 14.26 -0.46
C CYS A 182 1.68 14.40 -1.83
N VAL A 183 0.58 13.70 -2.03
CA VAL A 183 -0.42 14.06 -3.04
C VAL A 183 -1.68 14.57 -2.36
N ILE A 184 -2.20 15.71 -2.82
CA ILE A 184 -3.57 16.15 -2.58
C ILE A 184 -4.36 15.85 -3.85
N ALA A 185 -5.52 15.22 -3.73
CA ALA A 185 -6.38 14.93 -4.88
C ALA A 185 -7.82 15.36 -4.60
N ASP A 186 -8.34 16.27 -5.42
CA ASP A 186 -9.75 16.64 -5.40
C ASP A 186 -10.53 15.79 -6.40
N LEU A 187 -11.49 15.02 -5.89
CA LEU A 187 -12.26 14.04 -6.65
C LEU A 187 -13.51 14.63 -7.31
N THR A 188 -13.73 15.94 -7.22
CA THR A 188 -14.85 16.61 -7.87
C THR A 188 -14.76 16.41 -9.39
N HIS A 189 -15.90 16.19 -10.03
CA HIS A 189 -16.03 15.85 -11.46
C HIS A 189 -15.42 14.49 -11.87
N ALA A 190 -15.16 13.59 -10.91
CA ALA A 190 -14.78 12.19 -11.13
C ALA A 190 -13.73 11.97 -12.24
N ARG A 191 -12.73 12.86 -12.34
CA ARG A 191 -11.78 12.87 -13.47
C ARG A 191 -10.89 11.62 -13.43
N PRO A 192 -10.89 10.76 -14.46
CA PRO A 192 -10.09 9.52 -14.45
C PRO A 192 -8.60 9.72 -14.21
N SER A 193 -8.03 10.83 -14.71
CA SER A 193 -6.62 11.17 -14.47
C SER A 193 -6.30 11.31 -12.99
N VAL A 194 -7.19 11.92 -12.20
CA VAL A 194 -7.00 12.09 -10.75
C VAL A 194 -6.96 10.74 -10.04
N TYR A 195 -7.82 9.78 -10.43
CA TYR A 195 -7.79 8.43 -9.86
C TYR A 195 -6.49 7.70 -10.20
N PHE A 196 -6.00 7.84 -11.43
CA PHE A 196 -4.71 7.30 -11.84
C PHE A 196 -3.57 7.88 -10.98
N GLU A 197 -3.52 9.20 -10.81
CA GLU A 197 -2.50 9.90 -10.03
C GLU A 197 -2.51 9.46 -8.55
N VAL A 198 -3.71 9.29 -7.96
CA VAL A 198 -3.86 8.75 -6.61
C VAL A 198 -3.40 7.29 -6.52
N GLY A 199 -3.79 6.45 -7.48
CA GLY A 199 -3.37 5.05 -7.54
C GLY A 199 -1.85 4.92 -7.66
N TYR A 200 -1.23 5.75 -8.50
CA TYR A 200 0.22 5.81 -8.66
C TYR A 200 0.92 6.24 -7.36
N ALA A 201 0.41 7.28 -6.69
CA ALA A 201 0.92 7.74 -5.40
C ALA A 201 0.83 6.64 -4.32
N ILE A 202 -0.31 5.94 -4.23
CA ILE A 202 -0.50 4.79 -3.33
C ILE A 202 0.52 3.68 -3.63
N GLY A 203 0.72 3.35 -4.92
CA GLY A 203 1.67 2.33 -5.35
C GLY A 203 3.11 2.63 -4.93
N LEU A 204 3.48 3.91 -4.89
CA LEU A 204 4.78 4.39 -4.43
C LEU A 204 4.87 4.60 -2.90
N GLY A 205 3.80 4.32 -2.16
CA GLY A 205 3.74 4.58 -0.72
C GLY A 205 3.74 6.06 -0.37
N ILE A 206 3.24 6.93 -1.24
CA ILE A 206 3.16 8.38 -0.98
C ILE A 206 1.88 8.66 -0.19
N PRO A 207 1.94 9.45 0.89
CA PRO A 207 0.74 9.89 1.60
C PRO A 207 -0.22 10.65 0.68
N ILE A 208 -1.52 10.36 0.81
CA ILE A 208 -2.59 11.01 0.07
C ILE A 208 -3.54 11.78 0.99
N LEU A 209 -4.01 12.92 0.53
CA LEU A 209 -5.10 13.68 1.11
C LEU A 209 -6.17 13.88 0.05
N LEU A 210 -7.32 13.24 0.25
CA LEU A 210 -8.45 13.33 -0.68
C LEU A 210 -9.40 14.44 -0.26
N THR A 211 -9.84 15.25 -1.22
CA THR A 211 -10.93 16.22 -1.08
C THR A 211 -12.00 15.94 -2.13
N GLY A 212 -13.19 16.52 -1.97
CA GLY A 212 -14.22 16.46 -3.01
C GLY A 212 -15.46 17.25 -2.65
N ARG A 213 -16.22 17.66 -3.66
CA ARG A 213 -17.48 18.38 -3.45
C ARG A 213 -18.52 17.44 -2.82
N LYS A 214 -19.21 17.92 -1.80
CA LYS A 214 -20.09 17.10 -0.95
C LYS A 214 -21.26 16.48 -1.72
N ASP A 215 -21.86 17.22 -2.63
CA ASP A 215 -22.97 16.77 -3.48
C ASP A 215 -22.53 15.85 -4.63
N HIS A 216 -21.22 15.74 -4.88
CA HIS A 216 -20.66 14.75 -5.79
C HIS A 216 -20.42 13.40 -5.12
N TYR A 217 -20.60 13.26 -3.80
CA TYR A 217 -20.28 12.00 -3.13
C TYR A 217 -21.23 10.86 -3.50
N HIS A 218 -22.54 11.07 -3.37
CA HIS A 218 -23.58 10.09 -3.71
C HIS A 218 -24.49 10.58 -4.84
N GLY A 219 -23.93 11.29 -5.82
CA GLY A 219 -24.68 11.76 -6.99
C GLY A 219 -25.25 10.60 -7.81
N THR A 220 -26.24 10.85 -8.66
CA THR A 220 -26.77 9.85 -9.61
C THR A 220 -26.06 9.88 -10.96
N ASP A 221 -25.29 10.93 -11.23
CA ASP A 221 -24.54 11.11 -12.48
C ASP A 221 -23.11 10.59 -12.32
N ASP A 222 -22.80 9.53 -13.06
CA ASP A 222 -21.50 8.86 -12.98
C ASP A 222 -20.32 9.73 -13.43
N LYS A 223 -20.58 10.79 -14.21
CA LYS A 223 -19.56 11.75 -14.63
C LYS A 223 -19.09 12.66 -13.50
N THR A 224 -19.89 12.82 -12.47
CA THR A 224 -19.63 13.74 -11.36
C THR A 224 -19.48 13.03 -10.04
N ARG A 225 -20.16 11.88 -9.89
CA ARG A 225 -20.15 11.04 -8.70
C ARG A 225 -18.74 10.50 -8.40
N ILE A 226 -18.29 10.67 -7.16
CA ILE A 226 -17.06 10.05 -6.67
C ILE A 226 -17.22 8.53 -6.71
N HIS A 227 -16.25 7.82 -7.28
CA HIS A 227 -16.29 6.37 -7.47
C HIS A 227 -15.77 5.63 -6.23
N PHE A 228 -16.28 4.42 -6.03
CA PHE A 228 -16.05 3.61 -4.83
C PHE A 228 -14.57 3.24 -4.62
N ASP A 229 -13.75 3.30 -5.68
CA ASP A 229 -12.32 2.98 -5.68
C ASP A 229 -11.54 3.70 -4.57
N LEU A 230 -11.92 4.94 -4.25
CA LEU A 230 -11.26 5.77 -3.25
C LEU A 230 -12.10 6.05 -1.99
N GLU A 231 -13.33 5.54 -1.90
CA GLU A 231 -14.24 5.78 -0.76
C GLU A 231 -13.75 5.16 0.55
N GLN A 232 -12.96 4.10 0.46
CA GLN A 232 -12.28 3.47 1.60
C GLN A 232 -11.25 4.39 2.29
N TYR A 233 -10.83 5.48 1.62
CA TYR A 233 -9.93 6.48 2.18
C TYR A 233 -10.71 7.66 2.76
N LYS A 234 -10.07 8.38 3.68
CA LYS A 234 -10.70 9.52 4.35
C LYS A 234 -10.78 10.74 3.43
N ILE A 235 -11.96 11.00 2.86
CA ILE A 235 -12.24 12.16 2.00
C ILE A 235 -12.67 13.38 2.82
N SER A 236 -12.05 14.53 2.54
CA SER A 236 -12.42 15.84 3.07
C SER A 236 -13.43 16.54 2.15
N PHE A 237 -14.70 16.49 2.54
CA PHE A 237 -15.76 17.11 1.76
C PHE A 237 -15.84 18.62 1.97
N TRP A 238 -16.03 19.34 0.86
CA TRP A 238 -16.31 20.77 0.82
C TRP A 238 -17.64 21.07 0.12
N SER A 239 -18.20 22.23 0.40
CA SER A 239 -19.36 22.81 -0.28
C SER A 239 -19.21 24.32 -0.34
N ILE A 240 -19.93 24.99 -1.24
CA ILE A 240 -19.98 26.45 -1.28
C ILE A 240 -21.27 26.91 -0.58
N ASN A 241 -21.17 27.83 0.37
CA ASN A 241 -22.34 28.39 1.05
C ASN A 241 -23.01 29.49 0.19
N THR A 242 -24.11 30.06 0.69
CA THR A 242 -24.85 31.13 -0.01
C THR A 242 -24.02 32.39 -0.26
N ASP A 243 -22.95 32.62 0.52
CA ASP A 243 -22.05 33.77 0.37
C ASP A 243 -20.88 33.49 -0.59
N GLY A 244 -20.89 32.33 -1.27
CA GLY A 244 -19.82 31.94 -2.19
C GLY A 244 -18.54 31.44 -1.50
N LYS A 245 -18.58 31.15 -0.18
CA LYS A 245 -17.42 30.69 0.58
C LYS A 245 -17.38 29.17 0.68
N PHE A 246 -16.17 28.61 0.58
CA PHE A 246 -15.95 27.20 0.86
C PHE A 246 -16.19 26.88 2.34
N VAL A 247 -16.97 25.85 2.57
CA VAL A 247 -17.27 25.29 3.88
C VAL A 247 -16.77 23.85 3.90
N TRP A 248 -16.03 23.52 4.94
CA TRP A 248 -15.45 22.20 5.17
C TRP A 248 -16.11 21.54 6.37
N ASN A 249 -16.18 20.21 6.38
CA ASN A 249 -16.54 19.47 7.59
C ASN A 249 -15.55 19.82 8.73
N LYS A 250 -16.03 19.83 9.98
CA LYS A 250 -15.22 20.19 11.16
C LYS A 250 -13.94 19.33 11.23
N GLY A 251 -12.78 19.97 11.31
CA GLY A 251 -11.46 19.29 11.37
C GLY A 251 -11.05 18.59 10.07
N MET A 252 -11.77 18.84 8.97
CA MET A 252 -11.51 18.23 7.67
C MET A 252 -10.95 19.23 6.66
N ASN A 253 -10.63 20.47 7.07
CA ASN A 253 -10.00 21.40 6.15
C ASN A 253 -8.60 20.87 5.74
N PRO A 254 -8.12 21.23 4.54
CA PRO A 254 -6.84 20.73 4.02
C PRO A 254 -5.63 21.06 4.90
N LYS A 255 -5.56 22.26 5.50
CA LYS A 255 -4.48 22.68 6.41
C LYS A 255 -4.34 21.74 7.61
N ASP A 256 -5.45 21.44 8.29
CA ASP A 256 -5.44 20.60 9.49
C ASP A 256 -5.06 19.16 9.14
N ARG A 257 -5.61 18.67 8.02
CA ARG A 257 -5.35 17.34 7.49
C ARG A 257 -3.88 17.17 7.06
N LEU A 258 -3.31 18.14 6.34
CA LEU A 258 -1.90 18.13 5.93
C LEU A 258 -0.96 18.18 7.13
N ALA A 259 -1.23 19.03 8.12
CA ALA A 259 -0.40 19.14 9.31
C ALA A 259 -0.33 17.83 10.11
N ALA A 260 -1.44 17.07 10.13
CA ALA A 260 -1.49 15.76 10.75
C ALA A 260 -0.78 14.67 9.92
N LEU A 261 -0.86 14.75 8.58
CA LEU A 261 -0.29 13.76 7.68
C LEU A 261 1.23 13.93 7.52
N ILE A 262 1.72 15.17 7.49
CA ILE A 262 3.12 15.52 7.27
C ILE A 262 3.55 16.56 8.31
N PRO A 263 4.03 16.12 9.48
CA PRO A 263 4.47 17.04 10.52
C PRO A 263 5.64 17.90 10.02
N ASN A 264 5.52 19.22 10.22
CA ASN A 264 6.55 20.19 9.85
C ASN A 264 7.79 20.01 10.74
N PRO A 265 8.98 19.73 10.18
CA PRO A 265 10.21 19.55 10.96
C PRO A 265 10.65 20.83 11.71
N LYS A 266 10.29 22.03 11.21
CA LYS A 266 10.64 23.30 11.86
C LYS A 266 9.83 23.59 13.13
N LYS A 267 8.67 22.94 13.33
CA LYS A 267 7.86 23.06 14.56
C LYS A 267 8.25 22.05 15.64
N SER A 268 8.64 20.83 15.27
CA SER A 268 9.05 19.79 16.23
C SER A 268 10.38 20.11 16.94
N ALA A 269 11.24 20.92 16.33
CA ALA A 269 12.46 21.41 16.95
C ALA A 269 12.22 22.47 18.04
N LYS A 270 11.17 23.31 17.92
CA LYS A 270 10.83 24.33 18.92
C LYS A 270 10.08 23.78 20.14
N SER A 271 9.37 22.66 20.02
CA SER A 271 8.64 22.06 21.15
C SER A 271 9.51 21.16 22.04
N LYS A 272 10.75 20.87 21.65
CA LYS A 272 11.73 20.09 22.45
C LYS A 272 12.77 20.97 23.15
N ALA A 273 12.70 22.29 22.96
CA ALA A 273 13.65 23.28 23.50
C ALA A 273 12.99 24.28 24.47
N GLY A 274 11.81 23.95 25.00
CA GLY A 274 11.06 24.74 25.98
C GLY A 274 10.68 23.90 27.18
#